data_AF-A0A0D2B052-F1
#
_entry.id   AF-A0A0D2B052-F1
#
_cell.length_a   1.000
_cell.length_b   1.000
_cell.length_c   1.000
_cell.angle_alpha   90.00
_cell.angle_beta   90.00
_cell.angle_gamma   90.00
#
_symmetry.space_group_name_H-M   'P 1'
#
loop_
_entity.id
_entity.type
_entity.pdbx_description
1 polymer ?
#
loop_
_entity_poly.entity_id
_entity_poly.type
_entity_poly.pdbx_seq_one_letter_code
_entity_poly.pdbx_strand_id
1 'polypeptide(L)'
;MPKRRSGRDNGGESRVLFRFPGLHKDVVKAVSGEMASPRFHGRGSNQTPNREYSTHVMGRFECKNSACSSGGWASKKIAIVIKGFPDNGYNAEVYNQRCKFCDKLGTLILDKESYVERVAYRIKRWAGVEVEHPHYGPKKGLPHESAHCEGCKRGVCRETSG
;
A
#
# COMPACT_ATOMS: atom_id res chain seq x y z
N MET A 1 16.07 -22.11 -41.65
CA MET A 1 15.58 -20.99 -40.82
C MET A 1 14.11 -20.79 -41.16
N PRO A 2 13.15 -20.87 -40.21
CA PRO A 2 12.90 -19.69 -39.36
C PRO A 2 12.31 -19.94 -37.95
N LYS A 3 12.41 -18.85 -37.16
CA LYS A 3 11.58 -18.42 -36.02
C LYS A 3 11.62 -19.23 -34.72
N ARG A 4 12.70 -19.00 -33.97
CA ARG A 4 12.68 -18.99 -32.50
C ARG A 4 11.54 -18.08 -32.02
N ARG A 5 10.51 -18.65 -31.42
CA ARG A 5 9.53 -17.91 -30.62
C ARG A 5 10.26 -17.41 -29.38
N SER A 6 10.61 -16.13 -29.33
CA SER A 6 10.96 -15.47 -28.08
C SER A 6 9.68 -15.35 -27.26
N GLY A 7 9.36 -16.40 -26.50
CA GLY A 7 8.50 -16.24 -25.34
C GLY A 7 9.18 -15.25 -24.42
N ARG A 8 8.73 -13.99 -24.43
CA ARG A 8 9.01 -13.09 -23.33
C ARG A 8 8.29 -13.68 -22.15
N ASP A 9 9.07 -14.35 -21.33
CA ASP A 9 8.72 -14.75 -19.99
C ASP A 9 8.20 -13.49 -19.27
N ASN A 10 6.87 -13.35 -19.21
CA ASN A 10 6.22 -12.35 -18.37
C ASN A 10 6.33 -12.89 -16.94
N GLY A 11 7.57 -12.88 -16.43
CA GLY A 11 7.90 -13.28 -15.08
C GLY A 11 7.05 -12.46 -14.13
N GLY A 12 6.17 -13.18 -13.42
CA GLY A 12 5.35 -12.63 -12.37
C GLY A 12 6.26 -11.96 -11.34
N GLU A 13 6.45 -10.65 -11.47
CA GLU A 13 7.20 -9.89 -10.50
C GLU A 13 6.31 -9.78 -9.25
N SER A 14 6.54 -10.75 -8.38
CA SER A 14 5.93 -10.91 -7.07
C SER A 14 6.36 -9.75 -6.17
N ARG A 15 5.75 -8.59 -6.34
CA ARG A 15 6.10 -7.42 -5.55
C ARG A 15 5.47 -7.56 -4.17
N VAL A 16 6.33 -7.87 -3.20
CA VAL A 16 6.06 -7.87 -1.74
C VAL A 16 5.48 -6.53 -1.24
N LEU A 17 5.75 -5.44 -1.97
CA LEU A 17 5.19 -4.13 -1.72
C LEU A 17 4.92 -3.40 -3.04
N PHE A 18 3.95 -2.50 -3.01
CA PHE A 18 3.56 -1.66 -4.14
C PHE A 18 3.67 -0.18 -3.77
N ARG A 19 3.97 0.64 -4.77
CA ARG A 19 3.77 2.09 -4.72
C ARG A 19 2.79 2.47 -5.82
N PHE A 20 2.02 3.54 -5.60
CA PHE A 20 0.94 3.93 -6.51
C PHE A 20 1.16 5.33 -7.10
N PRO A 21 2.17 5.53 -7.99
CA PRO A 21 2.39 6.81 -8.65
C PRO A 21 1.15 7.29 -9.43
N GLY A 22 0.36 6.36 -9.97
CA GLY A 22 -0.89 6.68 -10.68
C GLY A 22 -1.96 7.35 -9.82
N LEU A 23 -1.90 7.21 -8.48
CA LEU A 23 -2.81 7.88 -7.53
C LEU A 23 -2.28 9.23 -7.04
N HIS A 24 -1.11 9.66 -7.52
CA HIS A 24 -0.50 10.92 -7.09
C HIS A 24 -1.42 12.12 -7.36
N LYS A 25 -2.08 12.17 -8.52
CA LYS A 25 -3.01 13.24 -8.89
C LYS A 25 -4.18 13.35 -7.92
N ASP A 26 -4.70 12.20 -7.47
CA ASP A 26 -5.81 12.16 -6.52
C ASP A 26 -5.36 12.65 -5.13
N VAL A 27 -4.14 12.31 -4.71
CA VAL A 27 -3.54 12.83 -3.47
C VAL A 27 -3.32 14.35 -3.55
N VAL A 28 -2.79 14.87 -4.68
CA VAL A 28 -2.63 16.33 -4.88
C VAL A 28 -3.99 17.02 -4.80
N LYS A 29 -5.01 16.47 -5.47
CA LYS A 29 -6.37 16.99 -5.41
C LYS A 29 -6.91 17.03 -3.98
N ALA A 30 -6.68 15.97 -3.19
CA ALA A 30 -7.16 15.86 -1.82
C ALA A 30 -6.48 16.81 -0.82
N VAL A 31 -5.33 17.42 -1.17
CA VAL A 31 -4.63 18.40 -0.33
C VAL A 31 -4.64 19.82 -0.92
N SER A 32 -5.25 20.00 -2.08
CA SER A 32 -5.26 21.27 -2.81
C SER A 32 -5.96 22.36 -2.01
N GLY A 33 -5.33 23.55 -1.92
CA GLY A 33 -5.86 24.70 -1.20
C GLY A 33 -5.52 24.72 0.29
N GLU A 34 -5.01 23.64 0.85
CA GLU A 34 -4.65 23.55 2.28
C GLU A 34 -3.14 23.61 2.53
N MET A 35 -2.33 23.23 1.52
CA MET A 35 -0.88 23.23 1.61
C MET A 35 -0.23 23.32 0.22
N ALA A 36 1.09 23.51 0.20
CA ALA A 36 1.87 23.41 -1.03
C ALA A 36 1.76 22.00 -1.65
N SER A 37 1.75 21.94 -2.99
CA SER A 37 1.56 20.68 -3.71
C SER A 37 2.66 19.67 -3.37
N PRO A 38 2.29 18.44 -2.96
CA PRO A 38 3.27 17.42 -2.61
C PRO A 38 3.92 16.84 -3.88
N ARG A 39 5.15 16.32 -3.76
CA ARG A 39 5.90 15.70 -4.87
C ARG A 39 6.03 14.19 -4.65
N PHE A 40 5.73 13.38 -5.66
CA PHE A 40 5.87 11.93 -5.52
C PHE A 40 7.33 11.46 -5.74
N HIS A 41 7.87 10.73 -4.77
CA HIS A 41 9.21 10.11 -4.83
C HIS A 41 9.13 8.67 -5.34
N GLY A 42 9.41 8.51 -6.64
CA GLY A 42 9.41 7.24 -7.34
C GLY A 42 10.57 6.30 -6.96
N ARG A 43 10.61 5.13 -7.62
CA ARG A 43 11.73 4.19 -7.49
C ARG A 43 12.99 4.82 -8.09
N GLY A 44 14.09 4.85 -7.35
CA GLY A 44 15.39 5.37 -7.81
C GLY A 44 15.78 6.74 -7.25
N SER A 45 14.95 7.38 -6.41
CA SER A 45 15.41 8.56 -5.66
C SER A 45 16.36 8.13 -4.55
N ASN A 46 17.61 8.59 -4.59
CA ASN A 46 18.61 8.34 -3.54
C ASN A 46 18.36 9.15 -2.26
N GLN A 47 17.26 9.90 -2.19
CA GLN A 47 16.92 10.66 -1.00
C GLN A 47 16.43 9.70 0.10
N THR A 48 16.92 9.92 1.30
CA THR A 48 16.45 9.22 2.50
C THR A 48 15.18 9.90 3.02
N PRO A 49 14.20 9.13 3.50
CA PRO A 49 13.02 9.71 4.12
C PRO A 49 13.42 10.39 5.44
N ASN A 50 12.90 11.58 5.70
CA ASN A 50 13.10 12.28 6.98
C ASN A 50 11.95 12.02 7.97
N ARG A 51 10.85 11.41 7.51
CA ARG A 51 9.69 11.03 8.33
C ARG A 51 9.08 9.74 7.79
N GLU A 52 8.59 8.89 8.67
CA GLU A 52 7.84 7.68 8.32
C GLU A 52 6.62 7.50 9.21
N TYR A 53 5.56 6.91 8.66
CA TYR A 53 4.34 6.62 9.40
C TYR A 53 3.67 5.34 8.91
N SER A 54 3.64 4.34 9.80
CA SER A 54 2.93 3.08 9.57
C SER A 54 1.46 3.18 9.95
N THR A 55 0.59 2.66 9.08
CA THR A 55 -0.86 2.60 9.29
C THR A 55 -1.48 1.54 8.38
N HIS A 56 -2.80 1.62 8.13
CA HIS A 56 -3.51 0.67 7.28
C HIS A 56 -4.41 1.37 6.27
N VAL A 57 -4.57 0.72 5.12
CA VAL A 57 -5.56 1.03 4.09
C VAL A 57 -6.46 -0.18 3.86
N MET A 58 -7.61 0.06 3.23
CA MET A 58 -8.54 -0.99 2.84
C MET A 58 -8.16 -1.59 1.49
N GLY A 59 -8.61 -2.83 1.27
CA GLY A 59 -8.48 -3.52 -0.01
C GLY A 59 -8.80 -5.00 0.14
N ARG A 60 -8.52 -5.78 -0.90
CA ARG A 60 -8.69 -7.24 -0.92
C ARG A 60 -7.55 -7.92 -1.67
N PHE A 61 -7.43 -9.24 -1.50
CA PHE A 61 -6.41 -10.05 -2.17
C PHE A 61 -7.04 -11.23 -2.89
N GLU A 62 -6.62 -11.42 -4.13
CA GLU A 62 -7.03 -12.57 -4.94
C GLU A 62 -5.84 -13.53 -5.09
N CYS A 63 -6.06 -14.82 -4.83
CA CYS A 63 -5.06 -15.85 -5.09
C CYS A 63 -5.13 -16.22 -6.57
N LYS A 64 -4.02 -16.01 -7.31
CA LYS A 64 -3.93 -16.37 -8.74
C LYS A 64 -3.26 -17.72 -9.00
N ASN A 65 -2.94 -18.47 -7.96
CA ASN A 65 -2.41 -19.82 -8.12
C ASN A 65 -3.55 -20.74 -8.61
N SER A 66 -3.50 -21.18 -9.86
CA SER A 66 -4.51 -22.06 -10.46
C SER A 66 -4.60 -23.43 -9.79
N ALA A 67 -3.53 -23.87 -9.11
CA ALA A 67 -3.54 -25.08 -8.30
C ALA A 67 -4.15 -24.86 -6.90
N CYS A 68 -4.48 -23.63 -6.53
CA CYS A 68 -5.13 -23.31 -5.27
C CYS A 68 -6.62 -23.15 -5.48
N SER A 69 -7.42 -23.98 -4.81
CA SER A 69 -8.88 -23.91 -4.82
C SER A 69 -9.43 -22.67 -4.10
N SER A 70 -8.59 -21.91 -3.39
CA SER A 70 -9.01 -20.68 -2.73
C SER A 70 -9.10 -19.53 -3.74
N GLY A 71 -10.22 -18.80 -3.75
CA GLY A 71 -10.38 -17.56 -4.52
C GLY A 71 -9.58 -16.36 -3.97
N GLY A 72 -8.80 -16.54 -2.91
CA GLY A 72 -8.17 -15.45 -2.15
C GLY A 72 -8.94 -15.14 -0.86
N TRP A 73 -8.59 -14.02 -0.21
CA TRP A 73 -9.24 -13.57 1.01
C TRP A 73 -9.24 -12.04 1.13
N ALA A 74 -10.29 -11.51 1.74
CA ALA A 74 -10.38 -10.08 2.04
C ALA A 74 -9.69 -9.78 3.38
N SER A 75 -8.76 -8.84 3.38
CA SER A 75 -8.11 -8.32 4.58
C SER A 75 -8.46 -6.85 4.71
N LYS A 76 -9.22 -6.48 5.75
CA LYS A 76 -9.59 -5.06 5.97
C LYS A 76 -8.42 -4.20 6.43
N LYS A 77 -7.28 -4.81 6.77
CA LYS A 77 -6.05 -4.14 7.21
C LYS A 77 -4.90 -4.49 6.28
N ILE A 78 -4.58 -3.57 5.37
CA ILE A 78 -3.41 -3.67 4.50
C ILE A 78 -2.37 -2.69 5.02
N ALA A 79 -1.21 -3.21 5.44
CA ALA A 79 -0.14 -2.38 5.96
C ALA A 79 0.37 -1.40 4.90
N ILE A 80 0.49 -0.14 5.30
CA ILE A 80 1.09 0.92 4.48
C ILE A 80 2.10 1.68 5.33
N VAL A 81 3.26 1.98 4.75
CA VAL A 81 4.24 2.91 5.31
C VAL A 81 4.27 4.13 4.41
N ILE A 82 3.86 5.27 4.96
CA ILE A 82 3.93 6.57 4.28
C ILE A 82 5.27 7.19 4.67
N LYS A 83 6.05 7.64 3.68
CA LYS A 83 7.37 8.23 3.88
C LYS A 83 7.37 9.67 3.38
N GLY A 84 7.89 10.57 4.19
CA GLY A 84 8.11 11.98 3.87
C GLY A 84 9.56 12.23 3.50
N PHE A 85 9.76 13.17 2.58
CA PHE A 85 11.06 13.63 2.09
C PHE A 85 11.09 15.17 2.10
N PRO A 86 12.28 15.80 2.00
CA PRO A 86 12.40 17.24 1.82
C PRO A 86 11.57 17.81 0.65
N ASP A 87 11.29 19.11 0.73
CA ASP A 87 10.45 19.90 -0.19
C ASP A 87 9.12 19.20 -0.54
N ASN A 88 8.37 18.85 0.50
CA ASN A 88 7.04 18.22 0.43
C ASN A 88 7.03 16.93 -0.41
N GLY A 89 8.16 16.23 -0.43
CA GLY A 89 8.27 14.95 -1.06
C GLY A 89 7.57 13.86 -0.26
N TYR A 90 6.96 12.90 -0.93
CA TYR A 90 6.42 11.71 -0.29
C TYR A 90 6.44 10.48 -1.19
N ASN A 91 6.40 9.31 -0.57
CA ASN A 91 5.87 8.11 -1.22
C ASN A 91 5.12 7.25 -0.20
N ALA A 92 4.51 6.17 -0.68
CA ALA A 92 3.85 5.21 0.20
C ALA A 92 4.09 3.78 -0.31
N GLU A 93 4.48 2.92 0.62
CA GLU A 93 4.75 1.50 0.39
C GLU A 93 3.61 0.68 0.99
N VAL A 94 2.80 0.06 0.14
CA VAL A 94 1.68 -0.81 0.54
C VAL A 94 2.14 -2.25 0.46
N TYR A 95 2.08 -2.97 1.57
CA TYR A 95 2.60 -4.34 1.66
C TYR A 95 1.54 -5.35 1.22
N ASN A 96 1.97 -6.28 0.38
CA ASN A 96 1.11 -7.32 -0.16
C ASN A 96 0.78 -8.38 0.92
N GLN A 97 -0.12 -9.30 0.61
CA GLN A 97 -0.46 -10.42 1.48
C GLN A 97 -0.39 -11.73 0.71
N ARG A 98 -0.16 -12.81 1.45
CA ARG A 98 -0.08 -14.17 0.92
C ARG A 98 -1.41 -14.89 1.05
N CYS A 99 -1.67 -15.80 0.12
CA CYS A 99 -2.78 -16.74 0.24
C CYS A 99 -2.58 -17.62 1.48
N LYS A 100 -3.62 -17.76 2.31
CA LYS A 100 -3.58 -18.58 3.54
C LYS A 100 -3.31 -20.06 3.25
N PHE A 101 -3.73 -20.54 2.09
CA PHE A 101 -3.69 -21.97 1.75
C PHE A 101 -2.42 -22.39 1.01
N CYS A 102 -1.91 -21.56 0.10
CA CYS A 102 -0.74 -21.92 -0.71
C CYS A 102 0.49 -21.04 -0.46
N ASP A 103 0.39 -20.06 0.44
CA ASP A 103 1.42 -19.06 0.80
C ASP A 103 2.04 -18.29 -0.38
N LYS A 104 1.44 -18.39 -1.57
CA LYS A 104 1.82 -17.57 -2.72
C LYS A 104 1.30 -16.15 -2.54
N LEU A 105 2.06 -15.16 -3.04
CA LEU A 105 1.65 -13.76 -3.02
C LEU A 105 0.35 -13.56 -3.81
N GLY A 106 -0.62 -12.89 -3.17
CA GLY A 106 -1.88 -12.52 -3.79
C GLY A 106 -1.72 -11.35 -4.77
N THR A 107 -2.75 -11.14 -5.57
CA THR A 107 -2.95 -9.88 -6.30
C THR A 107 -3.65 -8.90 -5.37
N LEU A 108 -2.96 -7.81 -5.03
CA LEU A 108 -3.52 -6.71 -4.26
C LEU A 108 -4.52 -5.93 -5.11
N ILE A 109 -5.74 -5.79 -4.59
CA ILE A 109 -6.75 -4.87 -5.09
C ILE A 109 -6.95 -3.80 -4.00
N LEU A 110 -6.32 -2.66 -4.21
CA LEU A 110 -6.31 -1.54 -3.26
C LEU A 110 -7.61 -0.75 -3.36
N ASP A 111 -8.18 -0.39 -2.21
CA ASP A 111 -9.20 0.65 -2.13
C ASP A 111 -8.55 2.02 -2.33
N LYS A 112 -8.83 2.64 -3.47
CA LYS A 112 -8.21 3.90 -3.88
C LYS A 112 -8.59 5.06 -2.96
N GLU A 113 -9.84 5.11 -2.51
CA GLU A 113 -10.33 6.17 -1.64
C GLU A 113 -9.65 6.07 -0.27
N SER A 114 -9.62 4.87 0.31
CA SER A 114 -8.92 4.60 1.58
C SER A 114 -7.43 4.96 1.50
N TYR A 115 -6.78 4.68 0.36
CA TYR A 115 -5.39 5.09 0.14
C TYR A 115 -5.24 6.61 0.09
N VAL A 116 -6.05 7.29 -0.74
CA VAL A 116 -5.95 8.74 -0.91
C VAL A 116 -6.22 9.46 0.40
N GLU A 117 -7.30 9.10 1.11
CA GLU A 117 -7.65 9.66 2.42
C GLU A 117 -6.49 9.51 3.41
N ARG A 118 -5.95 8.29 3.54
CA ARG A 118 -4.89 8.00 4.52
C ARG A 118 -3.58 8.72 4.21
N VAL A 119 -3.20 8.76 2.94
CA VAL A 119 -1.97 9.42 2.48
C VAL A 119 -2.11 10.94 2.59
N ALA A 120 -3.21 11.51 2.10
CA ALA A 120 -3.47 12.95 2.18
C ALA A 120 -3.52 13.42 3.64
N TYR A 121 -4.25 12.70 4.51
CA TYR A 121 -4.30 13.00 5.94
C TYR A 121 -2.90 13.08 6.55
N ARG A 122 -2.03 12.12 6.25
CA ARG A 122 -0.68 12.10 6.81
C ARG A 122 0.19 13.24 6.30
N ILE A 123 0.12 13.54 5.00
CA ILE A 123 0.86 14.65 4.39
C ILE A 123 0.41 15.99 5.00
N LYS A 124 -0.90 16.22 5.14
CA LYS A 124 -1.47 17.40 5.80
C LYS A 124 -0.96 17.58 7.22
N ARG A 125 -0.98 16.51 8.02
CA ARG A 125 -0.43 16.51 9.40
C ARG A 125 1.05 16.88 9.44
N TRP A 126 1.85 16.41 8.47
CA TRP A 126 3.26 16.75 8.40
C TRP A 126 3.52 18.20 7.96
N ALA A 127 2.61 18.77 7.18
CA ALA A 127 2.62 20.17 6.76
C ALA A 127 2.06 21.13 7.83
N GLY A 128 1.59 20.63 8.97
CA GLY A 128 1.02 21.45 10.04
C GLY A 128 -0.42 21.89 9.80
N VAL A 129 -1.10 21.34 8.78
CA VAL A 129 -2.52 21.61 8.53
C VAL A 129 -3.35 20.96 9.63
N GLU A 130 -4.24 21.74 10.23
CA GLU A 130 -5.22 21.23 11.18
C GLU A 130 -6.23 20.37 10.44
N VAL A 131 -6.25 19.08 10.79
CA VAL A 131 -7.17 18.09 10.22
C VAL A 131 -7.80 17.31 11.35
N GLU A 132 -9.12 17.18 11.31
CA GLU A 132 -9.86 16.35 12.25
C GLU A 132 -9.33 14.92 12.23
N HIS A 133 -9.24 14.31 13.42
CA HIS A 133 -8.81 12.91 13.50
C HIS A 133 -9.92 12.04 12.90
N PRO A 134 -9.65 11.29 11.83
CA PRO A 134 -10.70 10.50 11.23
C PRO A 134 -11.07 9.39 12.22
N HIS A 135 -12.36 9.28 12.52
CA HIS A 135 -12.87 8.23 13.40
C HIS A 135 -12.81 6.88 12.67
N TYR A 136 -11.68 6.20 12.80
CA TYR A 136 -11.51 4.83 12.34
C TYR A 136 -12.06 3.88 13.41
N GLY A 137 -13.38 3.83 13.54
CA GLY A 137 -14.03 2.83 14.39
C GLY A 137 -13.67 1.40 13.94
N PRO A 138 -13.67 0.42 14.85
CA PRO A 138 -13.46 -0.98 14.49
C PRO A 138 -14.59 -1.42 13.56
N LYS A 139 -14.34 -1.40 12.24
CA LYS A 139 -15.29 -1.97 11.27
C LYS A 139 -15.26 -3.48 11.45
N LYS A 140 -16.40 -4.09 11.81
CA LYS A 140 -16.60 -5.56 11.84
C LYS A 140 -15.95 -6.20 10.61
N GLY A 141 -14.99 -7.10 10.79
CA GLY A 141 -14.25 -7.72 9.70
C GLY A 141 -13.33 -8.81 10.21
N LEU A 142 -12.94 -9.73 9.32
CA LEU A 142 -12.03 -10.81 9.68
C LEU A 142 -10.72 -10.27 10.26
N PRO A 143 -10.13 -10.94 11.27
CA PRO A 143 -8.89 -10.50 11.89
C PRO A 143 -7.79 -10.39 10.83
N HIS A 144 -6.90 -9.43 11.04
CA HIS A 144 -5.67 -9.36 10.27
C HIS A 144 -4.84 -10.61 10.56
N GLU A 145 -4.32 -11.26 9.51
CA GLU A 145 -3.51 -12.47 9.69
C GLU A 145 -2.03 -12.15 9.47
N SER A 146 -1.36 -11.86 10.58
CA SER A 146 0.05 -11.46 10.63
C SER A 146 0.99 -12.48 9.96
N ALA A 147 0.67 -13.78 10.00
CA ALA A 147 1.45 -14.83 9.34
C ALA A 147 1.51 -14.67 7.80
N HIS A 148 0.50 -14.04 7.19
CA HIS A 148 0.40 -13.87 5.75
C HIS A 148 0.58 -12.41 5.30
N CYS A 149 0.81 -11.48 6.22
CA CYS A 149 1.06 -10.08 5.90
C CYS A 149 2.54 -9.77 5.68
N GLU A 150 2.90 -9.25 4.50
CA GLU A 150 4.27 -8.83 4.19
C GLU A 150 4.75 -7.64 5.03
N GLY A 151 3.81 -6.87 5.59
CA GLY A 151 4.10 -5.79 6.54
C GLY A 151 4.44 -6.31 7.94
N CYS A 152 3.71 -7.32 8.44
CA CYS A 152 4.02 -7.96 9.73
C CYS A 152 5.36 -8.69 9.67
N LYS A 153 5.62 -9.42 8.58
CA LYS A 153 6.92 -10.08 8.34
C LYS A 153 8.11 -9.11 8.34
N ARG A 154 7.86 -7.81 8.11
CA ARG A 154 8.85 -6.73 8.13
C ARG A 154 8.83 -5.89 9.41
N GLY A 155 7.94 -6.18 10.35
CA GLY A 155 7.79 -5.41 11.60
C GLY A 155 7.20 -4.01 11.41
N VAL A 156 6.58 -3.70 10.27
CA VAL A 156 6.05 -2.35 9.96
C VAL A 156 4.52 -2.26 10.06
N CYS A 157 3.83 -3.39 10.12
CA CYS A 157 2.39 -3.42 10.35
C CYS A 157 2.12 -3.17 11.83
N ARG A 158 1.40 -2.08 12.15
CA ARG A 158 0.99 -1.78 13.52
C ARG A 158 -0.29 -2.54 13.84
N GLU A 159 -0.18 -3.86 13.98
CA GLU A 159 -1.30 -4.60 14.54
C GLU A 159 -1.54 -4.09 15.96
N THR A 160 -2.67 -3.42 16.19
CA THR A 160 -3.25 -3.38 17.53
C THR A 160 -3.65 -4.82 17.79
N SER A 161 -2.83 -5.57 18.52
CA SER A 161 -3.24 -6.80 19.17
C SER A 161 -4.57 -6.49 19.86
N GLY A 162 -5.64 -7.12 19.38
CA GLY A 162 -6.98 -6.98 19.90
C GLY A 162 -7.56 -8.36 20.00
#